data_AF-A0A119DN80-F1
#
_entry.id   AF-A0A119DN80-F1
#
_cell.length_a   1.000
_cell.length_b   1.000
_cell.length_c   1.000
_cell.angle_alpha   90.00
_cell.angle_beta   90.00
_cell.angle_gamma   90.00
#
_symmetry.space_group_name_H-M   'P 1'
#
loop_
_entity.id
_entity.type
_entity.pdbx_description
1 polymer ?
#
loop_
_entity_poly.entity_id
_entity_poly.type
_entity_poly.pdbx_seq_one_letter_code
_entity_poly.pdbx_strand_id
1 'polypeptide(L)' 'MSHADYRSDSGRQVATSDMHDTSGTAGLDMVALVALARDAGMLVTLDGQIGRERYESVTGSIATLARFAQALQLSPLKVA' A
#
# COMPACT_ATOMS: atom_id res chain seq x y z
N MET A 1 -10.29 20.15 52.74
CA MET A 1 -11.11 19.86 51.56
C MET A 1 -10.35 20.32 50.32
N SER A 2 -10.42 19.53 49.24
CA SER A 2 -10.00 19.82 47.85
C SER A 2 -8.71 19.14 47.33
N HIS A 3 -8.96 17.95 46.76
CA HIS A 3 -8.45 17.34 45.52
C HIS A 3 -7.45 18.12 44.65
N ALA A 4 -6.38 17.42 44.25
CA ALA A 4 -5.76 17.43 42.90
C ALA A 4 -4.59 16.41 42.93
N ASP A 5 -4.85 15.12 42.75
CA ASP A 5 -4.87 14.39 41.47
C ASP A 5 -3.50 14.26 40.77
N TYR A 6 -2.87 13.13 41.09
CA TYR A 6 -2.18 12.21 40.17
C TYR A 6 -1.71 12.80 38.82
N ARG A 7 -0.46 13.24 38.73
CA ARG A 7 0.20 13.44 37.44
C ARG A 7 0.95 12.17 37.07
N SER A 8 0.22 11.32 36.35
CA SER A 8 0.71 10.11 35.70
C SER A 8 1.97 10.43 34.88
N ASP A 9 3.11 9.87 35.27
CA ASP A 9 4.30 9.76 34.44
C ASP A 9 4.07 8.62 33.44
N SER A 10 3.13 8.83 32.53
CA SER A 10 2.90 7.91 31.42
C SER A 10 3.96 8.21 30.38
N GLY A 11 4.94 7.31 30.36
CA GLY A 11 6.11 7.34 29.51
C GLY A 11 5.80 7.82 28.10
N ARG A 12 6.57 8.81 27.67
CA ARG A 12 6.71 9.17 26.27
C ARG A 12 7.47 8.04 25.59
N GLN A 13 6.81 6.90 25.43
CA GLN A 13 7.14 5.90 24.44
C GLN A 13 6.92 6.60 23.12
N VAL A 14 8.02 7.14 22.59
CA VAL A 14 8.14 7.48 21.19
C VAL A 14 8.00 6.16 20.47
N ALA A 15 6.75 5.76 20.23
CA ALA A 15 6.43 4.82 19.20
C ALA A 15 6.88 5.49 17.91
N THR A 16 8.12 5.21 17.52
CA THR A 16 8.46 5.12 16.11
C THR A 16 7.55 4.06 15.54
N SER A 17 6.32 4.43 15.23
CA SER A 17 5.44 3.72 14.32
C SER A 17 5.99 3.88 12.90
N ASP A 18 7.30 3.69 12.76
CA ASP A 18 8.03 3.47 11.51
C ASP A 18 8.20 1.96 11.39
N MET A 19 7.08 1.27 11.34
CA MET A 19 7.00 -0.03 10.72
C MET A 19 5.88 0.10 9.71
N HIS A 20 6.22 0.73 8.59
CA HIS A 20 5.52 0.52 7.34
C HIS A 20 5.42 -1.00 7.19
N ASP A 21 4.23 -1.54 7.39
CA ASP A 21 3.95 -2.96 7.24
C ASP A 21 3.99 -3.30 5.75
N THR A 22 5.19 -3.25 5.16
CA THR A 22 5.51 -3.68 3.81
C THR A 22 5.32 -5.20 3.69
N SER A 23 5.11 -5.92 4.80
CA SER A 23 4.91 -7.38 4.80
C SER A 23 3.61 -7.79 4.13
N GLY A 24 2.58 -6.93 4.13
CA GLY A 24 1.29 -7.22 3.47
C GLY A 24 1.36 -7.25 1.94
N THR A 25 2.28 -6.50 1.34
CA THR A 25 2.48 -6.43 -0.12
C THR A 25 3.69 -7.23 -0.62
N ALA A 26 4.66 -7.51 0.27
CA ALA A 26 5.88 -8.27 -0.06
C ALA A 26 5.60 -9.67 -0.63
N GLY A 27 4.39 -10.19 -0.40
CA GLY A 27 3.95 -11.46 -0.94
C GLY A 27 3.18 -11.36 -2.25
N LEU A 28 2.67 -10.22 -2.71
CA LEU A 28 1.75 -10.22 -3.86
C LEU A 28 2.52 -10.44 -5.18
N ASP A 29 1.96 -11.23 -6.10
CA ASP A 29 2.49 -11.32 -7.47
C ASP A 29 2.33 -9.97 -8.18
N MET A 30 3.37 -9.14 -8.06
CA MET A 30 3.43 -7.80 -8.62
C MET A 30 3.32 -7.81 -10.15
N VAL A 31 3.82 -8.87 -10.81
CA VAL A 31 3.73 -9.01 -12.27
C VAL A 31 2.27 -9.23 -12.67
N ALA A 32 1.55 -10.09 -11.96
CA ALA A 32 0.12 -10.30 -12.18
C ALA A 32 -0.71 -9.03 -11.90
N LEU A 33 -0.36 -8.28 -10.84
CA LEU A 33 -1.02 -7.02 -10.51
C LEU A 33 -0.85 -5.97 -11.61
N VAL A 34 0.36 -5.84 -12.14
CA VAL A 34 0.68 -4.89 -13.23
C VAL A 34 0.00 -5.30 -14.54
N ALA A 35 -0.07 -6.60 -14.84
CA ALA A 35 -0.81 -7.11 -15.98
C ALA A 35 -2.30 -6.76 -15.86
N LEU A 36 -2.90 -6.95 -14.68
CA LEU A 36 -4.30 -6.60 -14.41
C LEU A 36 -4.59 -5.10 -14.60
N ALA A 37 -3.67 -4.24 -14.19
CA ALA A 37 -3.77 -2.80 -14.41
C ALA A 37 -3.76 -2.45 -15.91
N ARG A 38 -2.88 -3.08 -16.69
CA ARG A 38 -2.81 -2.89 -18.15
C ARG A 38 -4.09 -3.35 -18.84
N ASP A 39 -4.61 -4.52 -18.46
CA ASP A 39 -5.85 -5.08 -19.01
C ASP A 39 -7.06 -4.18 -18.70
N ALA A 40 -7.08 -3.53 -17.53
CA ALA A 40 -8.10 -2.54 -17.19
C ALA A 40 -8.01 -1.23 -18.00
N GLY A 41 -6.94 -1.04 -18.77
CA GLY A 41 -6.66 0.14 -19.57
C GLY A 41 -5.90 1.23 -18.82
N MET A 42 -5.24 0.89 -17.71
CA MET A 42 -4.34 1.82 -17.01
C MET A 42 -2.99 1.88 -17.74
N LEU A 43 -2.41 3.08 -17.79
CA LEU A 43 -1.05 3.30 -18.25
C LEU A 43 -0.09 3.02 -17.10
N VAL A 44 0.73 1.99 -17.26
CA VAL A 44 1.83 1.68 -16.34
C VAL A 44 3.10 2.32 -16.90
N THR A 45 3.61 3.33 -16.21
CA THR A 45 4.83 4.08 -16.54
C THR A 45 5.83 3.96 -15.41
N LEU A 46 7.11 4.17 -15.74
CA LEU A 46 8.24 4.07 -14.82
C LEU A 46 8.63 2.63 -14.46
N ASP A 47 9.90 2.35 -14.68
CA ASP A 47 10.66 1.29 -14.02
C ASP A 47 11.77 1.98 -13.23
N GLY A 48 11.39 2.57 -12.09
CA GLY A 48 12.33 3.28 -11.23
C GLY A 48 12.85 2.34 -10.15
N GLN A 49 14.15 2.27 -9.93
CA GLN A 49 14.69 1.55 -8.77
C GLN A 49 15.40 2.54 -7.83
N ILE A 50 14.98 2.58 -6.57
CA ILE A 50 15.66 3.35 -5.52
C ILE A 50 16.14 2.35 -4.47
N GLY A 51 17.47 2.23 -4.35
CA GLY A 51 18.07 1.18 -3.54
C GLY A 51 17.70 -0.21 -4.04
N ARG A 52 17.00 -1.00 -3.22
CA ARG A 52 16.53 -2.35 -3.56
C ARG A 52 15.07 -2.39 -4.02
N GLU A 53 14.36 -1.28 -3.91
CA GLU A 53 12.92 -1.22 -4.20
C GLU A 53 12.68 -0.75 -5.62
N ARG A 54 11.78 -1.46 -6.31
CA ARG A 54 11.33 -1.14 -7.66
C ARG A 54 9.97 -0.46 -7.58
N TYR A 55 9.85 0.64 -8.30
CA TYR A 55 8.67 1.49 -8.35
C TYR A 55 8.09 1.48 -9.76
N GLU A 56 6.79 1.22 -9.82
CA GLU A 56 6.00 1.36 -11.03
C GLU A 56 4.88 2.36 -10.75
N SER A 57 4.71 3.33 -11.65
CA SER A 57 3.64 4.31 -11.58
C SER A 57 2.48 3.85 -12.45
N VAL A 58 1.27 3.81 -11.89
CA VAL A 58 0.06 3.43 -12.64
C VAL A 58 -0.86 4.64 -12.70
N THR A 59 -1.24 5.06 -13.91
CA THR A 59 -2.06 6.25 -14.15
C THR A 59 -3.16 5.96 -15.15
N GLY A 60 -4.26 6.71 -15.10
CA GLY A 60 -5.38 6.53 -16.01
C GLY A 60 -6.59 7.38 -15.65
N SER A 61 -7.65 7.27 -16.44
CA SER A 61 -8.93 7.90 -16.15
C SER A 61 -9.63 7.26 -14.93
N ILE A 62 -10.62 7.95 -14.35
CA ILE A 62 -11.46 7.36 -13.30
C ILE A 62 -12.21 6.11 -13.81
N ALA A 63 -12.61 6.10 -15.08
CA ALA A 63 -13.31 4.96 -15.69
C ALA A 63 -12.42 3.70 -15.78
N THR A 64 -11.13 3.87 -16.07
CA THR A 64 -10.15 2.77 -16.11
C THR A 64 -9.79 2.32 -14.70
N LEU A 65 -9.73 3.24 -13.72
CA LEU A 65 -9.57 2.89 -12.31
C LEU A 65 -10.73 2.04 -11.79
N ALA A 66 -11.97 2.40 -12.15
CA ALA A 66 -13.16 1.63 -11.77
C ALA A 66 -13.14 0.21 -12.35
N ARG A 67 -12.71 0.05 -13.62
CA ARG A 67 -12.53 -1.27 -14.25
C ARG A 67 -11.45 -2.09 -13.55
N PHE A 68 -10.33 -1.47 -13.19
CA PHE A 68 -9.26 -2.13 -12.45
C PHE A 68 -9.76 -2.63 -11.08
N ALA A 69 -10.49 -1.80 -10.33
CA ALA A 69 -11.04 -2.20 -9.04
C ALA A 69 -11.99 -3.41 -9.14
N GLN A 70 -12.84 -3.44 -10.18
CA GLN A 70 -13.70 -4.59 -10.45
C GLN A 70 -12.89 -5.85 -10.80
N ALA A 71 -11.89 -5.71 -11.67
CA ALA A 71 -11.02 -6.81 -12.05
C ALA A 71 -10.24 -7.37 -10.85
N LEU A 72 -9.81 -6.49 -9.93
CA LEU A 72 -9.11 -6.85 -8.71
C LEU A 72 -9.98 -7.68 -7.75
N GLN A 73 -11.27 -7.35 -7.63
CA GLN A 73 -12.22 -8.12 -6.79
C GLN A 73 -12.48 -9.53 -7.33
N LEU A 74 -12.39 -9.71 -8.65
CA LEU A 74 -12.63 -10.99 -9.32
C LEU A 74 -11.36 -11.83 -9.47
N SER A 75 -10.18 -11.22 -9.26
CA SER A 75 -8.89 -11.88 -9.47
C SER A 75 -8.37 -12.51 -8.18
N PRO A 76 -8.04 -13.81 -8.19
CA PRO A 76 -7.29 -14.42 -7.11
C PRO A 76 -5.81 -14.08 -7.29
N LEU A 77 -5.41 -12.86 -6.87
CA LEU A 77 -4.00 -12.53 -6.77
C LEU A 77 -3.33 -13.49 -5.80
N LYS A 78 -2.31 -14.18 -6.30
CA LYS A 78 -1.56 -15.15 -5.51
C LYS A 78 -0.42 -14.45 -4.77
N VAL A 79 -0.08 -15.05 -3.65
CA VAL A 79 1.17 -14.75 -2.98
C VAL A 79 2.29 -15.43 -3.78
N ALA A 80 3.28 -14.66 -4.24
CA ALA A 80 4.47 -15.08 -5.00
C ALA A 80 5.57 -15.66 -4.10
#